data_AF-A0A1N7GN38-F1
#
_entry.id   AF-A0A1N7GN38-F1
#
_cell.length_a   1.000
_cell.length_b   1.000
_cell.length_c   1.000
_cell.angle_alpha   90.00
_cell.angle_beta   90.00
_cell.angle_gamma   90.00
#
_symmetry.space_group_name_H-M   'P 1'
#
loop_
_entity.id
_entity.type
_entity.pdbx_description
1 polymer ?
#
loop_
_entity_poly.entity_id
_entity_poly.type
_entity_poly.pdbx_seq_one_letter_code
_entity_poly.pdbx_strand_id
1 'polypeptide(L)'
;MPADTVVVTSVGGADLDLSDARIVEVTSVTKVSIVGGVRLRVPADVMVEVEGVSLFGGRTVEPGTPGASGRVVRVRNYSVFGGVSVTRG
;
A
#
# COMPACT_ATOMS: atom_id res chain seq x y z
N MET A 1 14.11 -0.29 12.31
CA MET A 1 14.32 -0.74 10.92
C MET A 1 12.99 -0.61 10.21
N PRO A 2 12.93 -0.04 8.99
CA PRO A 2 11.71 -0.05 8.20
C PRO A 2 11.24 -1.50 8.02
N ALA A 3 9.94 -1.74 8.15
CA ALA A 3 9.39 -3.02 7.78
C ALA A 3 9.20 -3.03 6.26
N ASP A 4 10.03 -3.80 5.55
CA ASP A 4 9.95 -3.95 4.10
C ASP A 4 9.33 -5.30 3.77
N THR A 5 8.17 -5.28 3.10
CA THR A 5 7.47 -6.48 2.64
C THR A 5 7.45 -6.50 1.11
N VAL A 6 7.88 -7.61 0.52
CA VAL A 6 7.90 -7.82 -0.94
C VAL A 6 7.05 -9.02 -1.31
N VAL A 7 6.10 -8.83 -2.24
CA VAL A 7 5.20 -9.89 -2.71
C VAL A 7 5.25 -9.98 -4.24
N VAL A 8 5.72 -11.12 -4.76
CA VAL A 8 5.83 -11.38 -6.20
C VAL A 8 4.94 -12.55 -6.56
N THR A 9 4.02 -12.35 -7.50
CA THR A 9 3.09 -13.39 -7.95
C THR A 9 2.77 -13.21 -9.42
N SER A 10 2.57 -14.28 -10.18
CA SER A 10 2.05 -14.18 -11.55
C SER A 10 0.57 -13.78 -11.52
N VAL A 11 -0.21 -14.39 -10.63
CA VAL A 11 -1.63 -14.10 -10.38
C VAL A 11 -1.84 -13.95 -8.88
N GLY A 12 -2.62 -12.95 -8.47
CA GLY A 12 -2.97 -12.68 -7.07
C GLY A 12 -2.36 -11.38 -6.53
N GLY A 13 -2.89 -10.91 -5.41
CA GLY A 13 -2.54 -9.64 -4.80
C GLY A 13 -1.92 -9.76 -3.41
N ALA A 14 -1.75 -8.62 -2.76
CA ALA A 14 -1.51 -8.51 -1.33
C ALA A 14 -2.74 -7.87 -0.68
N ASP A 15 -3.26 -8.50 0.38
CA ASP A 15 -4.32 -7.96 1.22
C ASP A 15 -3.76 -7.80 2.63
N LEU A 16 -3.61 -6.55 3.06
CA LEU A 16 -2.86 -6.18 4.26
C LEU A 16 -3.71 -5.25 5.12
N ASP A 17 -3.88 -5.62 6.39
CA ASP A 17 -4.48 -4.74 7.39
C ASP A 17 -3.41 -4.26 8.37
N LEU A 18 -3.15 -2.96 8.33
CA LEU A 18 -2.23 -2.25 9.21
C LEU A 18 -2.98 -1.33 10.18
N SER A 19 -4.31 -1.37 10.26
CA SER A 19 -5.10 -0.48 11.14
C SER A 19 -4.69 -0.59 12.61
N ASP A 20 -4.34 -1.79 13.08
CA ASP A 20 -3.84 -2.03 14.44
C ASP A 20 -2.31 -2.09 14.52
N ALA A 21 -1.60 -1.83 13.42
CA ALA A 21 -0.15 -1.92 13.38
C ALA A 21 0.52 -0.68 14.00
N ARG A 22 1.51 -0.92 14.86
CA ARG A 22 2.37 0.15 15.37
C ARG A 22 3.38 0.57 14.31
N ILE A 23 3.00 1.51 13.46
CA ILE A 23 3.91 2.11 12.47
C ILE A 23 4.85 3.07 13.18
N VAL A 24 6.16 2.85 13.08
CA VAL A 24 7.15 3.59 13.89
C VAL A 24 7.77 4.76 13.12
N GLU A 25 8.01 4.60 11.82
CA GLU A 25 8.53 5.65 10.91
C GLU A 25 8.00 5.45 9.49
N VAL A 26 8.60 4.50 8.76
CA VAL A 26 8.24 4.16 7.38
C VAL A 26 8.01 2.65 7.28
N THR A 27 6.91 2.26 6.66
CA THR A 27 6.60 0.87 6.31
C THR A 27 6.42 0.78 4.81
N SER A 28 7.14 -0.14 4.15
CA SER A 28 7.10 -0.28 2.69
C SER A 28 6.46 -1.60 2.28
N VAL A 29 5.56 -1.52 1.30
CA VAL A 29 4.96 -2.69 0.64
C VAL A 29 5.29 -2.61 -0.84
N THR A 30 6.03 -3.59 -1.36
CA THR A 30 6.32 -3.70 -2.79
C THR A 30 5.61 -4.90 -3.39
N LYS A 31 4.77 -4.66 -4.41
CA LYS A 31 4.05 -5.69 -5.16
C LYS A 31 4.50 -5.68 -6.61
N VAL A 32 4.83 -6.87 -7.13
CA VAL A 32 5.06 -7.10 -8.55
C VAL A 32 4.12 -8.21 -9.02
N SER A 33 3.34 -8.01 -10.08
CA SER A 33 2.45 -9.04 -10.62
C SER A 33 2.08 -8.88 -12.09
N ILE A 34 1.62 -9.95 -12.74
CA ILE A 34 0.95 -9.84 -14.04
C ILE A 34 -0.52 -9.47 -13.81
N VAL A 35 -1.23 -10.26 -13.00
CA VAL A 35 -2.63 -10.00 -12.64
C VAL A 35 -2.78 -9.94 -11.13
N GLY A 36 -3.17 -8.78 -10.60
CA GLY A 36 -3.33 -8.56 -9.17
C GLY A 36 -2.92 -7.15 -8.74
N GLY A 37 -3.10 -6.88 -7.46
CA GLY A 37 -2.87 -5.55 -6.90
C GLY A 37 -2.66 -5.59 -5.39
N VAL A 38 -2.79 -4.42 -4.77
CA VAL A 38 -2.68 -4.25 -3.32
C VAL A 38 -4.00 -3.72 -2.79
N ARG A 39 -4.56 -4.41 -1.79
CA ARG A 39 -5.58 -3.88 -0.89
C ARG A 39 -4.91 -3.64 0.46
N LEU A 40 -4.97 -2.41 0.93
CA LEU A 40 -4.27 -2.00 2.13
C LEU A 40 -5.21 -1.21 3.02
N ARG A 41 -5.40 -1.68 4.26
CA ARG A 41 -6.06 -0.91 5.30
C ARG A 41 -4.99 -0.28 6.19
N VAL A 42 -5.11 1.01 6.47
CA VAL A 42 -4.14 1.75 7.29
C VAL A 42 -4.84 2.52 8.41
N PRO A 43 -4.12 2.93 9.47
CA PRO A 43 -4.68 3.83 10.47
C PRO A 43 -5.10 5.19 9.86
N ALA A 44 -6.09 5.83 10.45
CA ALA A 44 -6.61 7.14 9.98
C ALA A 44 -5.55 8.26 9.90
N ASP A 45 -4.50 8.18 10.72
CA ASP A 45 -3.53 9.26 10.94
C ASP A 45 -2.16 9.04 10.27
N VAL A 46 -2.03 8.02 9.41
CA VAL A 46 -0.80 7.79 8.63
C VAL A 46 -0.89 8.37 7.22
N MET A 47 0.22 8.95 6.78
CA MET A 47 0.43 9.35 5.40
C MET A 47 0.61 8.11 4.52
N VAL A 48 0.06 8.15 3.31
CA VAL A 48 0.19 7.05 2.34
C VAL A 48 0.79 7.59 1.06
N GLU A 49 1.90 7.00 0.64
CA GLU A 49 2.58 7.31 -0.61
C GLU A 49 2.43 6.12 -1.56
N VAL A 50 1.86 6.33 -2.74
CA VAL A 50 1.69 5.26 -3.73
C VAL A 50 2.55 5.55 -4.97
N GLU A 51 3.48 4.63 -5.24
CA GLU A 51 4.45 4.66 -6.33
C GLU A 51 4.26 3.46 -7.29
N GLY A 52 4.97 3.48 -8.42
CA GLY A 52 5.02 2.38 -9.40
C GLY A 52 4.17 2.63 -10.64
N VAL A 53 3.70 1.56 -11.30
CA VAL A 53 2.80 1.65 -12.48
C VAL A 53 1.91 0.41 -12.58
N SER A 54 0.66 0.62 -12.98
CA SER A 54 -0.26 -0.44 -13.39
C SER A 54 -0.73 -0.15 -14.81
N LEU A 55 -0.51 -1.07 -15.76
CA LEU A 55 -0.86 -0.82 -17.17
C LEU A 55 -2.39 -0.75 -17.36
N PHE A 56 -3.13 -1.64 -16.70
CA PHE A 56 -4.58 -1.68 -16.69
C PHE A 56 -5.11 -1.74 -15.26
N GLY A 57 -5.69 -0.63 -14.81
CA GLY A 57 -6.25 -0.46 -13.48
C GLY A 57 -6.01 0.95 -12.94
N GLY A 58 -6.06 1.13 -11.62
CA GLY A 58 -5.98 2.45 -11.03
C GLY A 58 -5.46 2.46 -9.60
N ARG A 59 -5.44 3.66 -9.03
CA ARG A 59 -5.09 3.90 -7.64
C ARG A 59 -6.23 4.63 -6.97
N THR A 60 -6.67 4.11 -5.84
CA THR A 60 -7.65 4.76 -4.98
C THR A 60 -7.07 4.81 -3.58
N VAL A 61 -6.96 6.02 -3.03
CA VAL A 61 -6.46 6.24 -1.69
C VAL A 61 -7.51 7.07 -0.97
N GLU A 62 -8.11 6.50 0.08
CA GLU A 62 -9.02 7.26 0.92
C GLU A 62 -8.30 8.48 1.52
N PRO A 63 -8.92 9.68 1.46
CA PRO A 63 -8.36 10.87 2.07
C PRO A 63 -8.10 10.62 3.56
N GLY A 64 -6.90 10.99 4.02
CA GLY A 64 -6.55 10.94 5.43
C GLY A 64 -6.28 12.33 5.98
N THR A 65 -6.37 12.48 7.29
CA THR A 65 -5.81 13.65 7.95
C THR A 65 -4.32 13.38 8.16
N PRO A 66 -3.40 14.18 7.62
CA PRO A 66 -1.97 14.01 7.87
C PRO A 66 -1.73 14.09 9.38
N GLY A 67 -1.38 12.97 10.01
CA GLY A 67 -1.05 12.95 11.42
C GLY A 67 0.27 13.69 11.67
N ALA A 68 0.32 14.49 12.74
CA ALA A 68 1.54 15.19 13.17
C ALA A 68 2.74 14.26 13.45
N SER A 69 2.49 12.95 13.54
CA SER A 69 3.47 11.91 13.83
C SER A 69 4.48 11.62 12.72
N GLY A 70 4.26 12.09 11.48
CA GLY A 70 5.19 11.87 10.36
C GLY A 70 5.29 10.41 9.88
N ARG A 71 4.36 9.53 10.29
CA ARG A 71 4.34 8.12 9.90
C ARG A 71 3.87 7.95 8.46
N VAL A 72 4.61 7.15 7.70
CA VAL A 72 4.36 6.93 6.27
C VAL A 72 4.23 5.45 5.94
N VAL A 73 3.21 5.10 5.17
CA VAL A 73 3.11 3.81 4.49
C VAL A 73 3.36 4.02 3.00
N ARG A 74 4.44 3.44 2.50
CA ARG A 74 4.81 3.53 1.08
C ARG A 74 4.40 2.25 0.36
N VAL A 75 3.59 2.38 -0.68
CA VAL A 75 3.14 1.27 -1.52
C VAL A 75 3.75 1.42 -2.90
N ARG A 76 4.59 0.47 -3.31
CA ARG A 76 5.14 0.35 -4.66
C ARG A 76 4.45 -0.78 -5.38
N ASN A 77 3.63 -0.47 -6.38
CA ASN A 77 2.94 -1.49 -7.16
C ASN A 77 3.35 -1.45 -8.62
N TYR A 78 3.80 -2.60 -9.13
CA TYR A 78 4.11 -2.84 -10.54
C TYR A 78 3.22 -3.98 -11.05
N SER A 79 2.22 -3.66 -11.88
CA SER A 79 1.33 -4.67 -12.43
C SER A 79 0.92 -4.45 -13.89
N VAL A 80 0.57 -5.53 -14.59
CA VAL A 80 -0.07 -5.42 -15.91
C VAL A 80 -1.57 -5.17 -15.73
N PHE A 81 -2.26 -6.01 -14.96
CA PHE A 81 -3.68 -5.84 -14.63
C PHE A 81 -3.88 -5.76 -13.11
N GLY A 82 -4.62 -4.77 -12.64
CA GLY A 82 -4.90 -4.54 -11.22
C GLY A 82 -4.42 -3.17 -10.76
N GLY A 83 -4.38 -2.93 -9.47
CA GLY A 83 -4.12 -1.59 -8.94
C GLY A 83 -3.88 -1.55 -7.45
N VAL A 84 -3.99 -0.37 -6.88
CA VAL A 84 -3.83 -0.15 -5.44
C VAL A 84 -5.12 0.45 -4.90
N SER A 85 -5.68 -0.17 -3.86
CA SER A 85 -6.79 0.36 -3.08
C SER A 85 -6.35 0.51 -1.64
N VAL A 86 -6.44 1.72 -1.12
CA VAL A 86 -6.10 2.04 0.27
C VAL A 86 -7.32 2.60 0.98
N THR A 87 -7.69 1.94 2.08
CA THR A 87 -8.78 2.37 2.96
C THR A 87 -8.26 2.66 4.36
N ARG A 88 -9.04 3.39 5.15
CA ARG A 88 -8.69 3.82 6.49
C ARG A 88 -9.57 3.15 7.54
N GLY A 89 -8.95 2.82 8.66
CA GLY A 89 -9.58 2.25 9.85
C GLY A 89 -9.39 3.11 11.08
#